data_AF-A0A0F9VLH6-F1
#
_entry.id   AF-A0A0F9VLH6-F1
#
_cell.length_a   1.000
_cell.length_b   1.000
_cell.length_c   1.000
_cell.angle_alpha   90.00
_cell.angle_beta   90.00
_cell.angle_gamma   90.00
#
_symmetry.space_group_name_H-M   'P 1'
#
loop_
_entity.id
_entity.type
_entity.pdbx_description
1 polymer ?
#
loop_
_entity_poly.entity_id
_entity_poly.type
_entity_poly.pdbx_seq_one_letter_code
_entity_poly.pdbx_strand_id
1 'polypeptide(L)'
;MGWWRRWWPVVAAGAATVVVELGAYIAGRAGGASQRNATLAMLAVAALWVALAAPVLAAGGRGWFDALCRGGIVADGSGVALAVLWLAPGPMTLWAALKVYCILAALATAAVAVVRAGRSDAGRCAIAIAWSTVVMAALAAPFWSNGLIASLQGRPRRLAVAWLVRVNPFQSILAATRRQLACVWNEEPVMYRLTRVGEYVQGPSVRWYTAAVLFAIVAGIFLGVGLLRRPAREPSPAGPPESP
;
A
#
# COMPACT_ATOMS: atom_id res chain seq x y z
N MET A 1 -32.63 3.85 10.07
CA MET A 1 -31.43 4.06 10.93
C MET A 1 -30.31 3.00 10.79
N GLY A 2 -30.58 1.78 10.31
CA GLY A 2 -29.56 0.72 10.26
C GLY A 2 -28.41 0.90 9.25
N TRP A 3 -28.64 1.57 8.12
CA TRP A 3 -27.62 1.76 7.07
C TRP A 3 -26.47 2.67 7.53
N TRP A 4 -26.78 3.80 8.15
CA TRP A 4 -25.78 4.75 8.64
C TRP A 4 -24.83 4.13 9.68
N ARG A 5 -25.37 3.38 10.65
CA ARG A 5 -24.55 2.69 11.67
C ARG A 5 -23.58 1.67 11.07
N ARG A 6 -23.92 1.06 9.93
CA ARG A 6 -23.06 0.08 9.25
C ARG A 6 -21.88 0.74 8.54
N TRP A 7 -22.08 1.90 7.92
CA TRP A 7 -21.08 2.58 7.09
C TRP A 7 -20.27 3.63 7.83
N TRP A 8 -20.76 4.10 8.99
CA TRP A 8 -20.05 5.07 9.82
C TRP A 8 -18.58 4.69 10.09
N PRO A 9 -18.22 3.44 10.44
CA PRO A 9 -16.81 3.08 10.65
C PRO A 9 -15.95 3.20 9.39
N VAL A 10 -16.53 2.99 8.21
CA VAL A 10 -15.83 3.11 6.92
C VAL A 10 -15.52 4.59 6.65
N VAL A 11 -16.54 5.45 6.80
CA VAL A 11 -16.38 6.90 6.63
C VAL A 11 -15.38 7.46 7.65
N ALA A 12 -15.47 7.03 8.91
CA ALA A 12 -14.55 7.43 9.97
C ALA A 12 -13.10 7.00 9.66
N ALA A 13 -12.90 5.80 9.11
CA ALA A 13 -11.57 5.34 8.68
C ALA A 13 -11.00 6.16 7.51
N GLY A 14 -11.85 6.52 6.55
CA GLY A 14 -11.48 7.44 5.47
C GLY A 14 -11.04 8.81 6.01
N ALA A 15 -11.84 9.39 6.90
CA ALA A 15 -11.52 10.67 7.54
C ALA A 15 -10.24 10.59 8.38
N ALA A 16 -10.06 9.52 9.17
CA ALA A 16 -8.85 9.30 9.96
C ALA A 16 -7.60 9.20 9.06
N THR A 17 -7.72 8.56 7.90
CA THR A 17 -6.62 8.49 6.91
C THR A 17 -6.21 9.87 6.43
N VAL A 18 -7.18 10.71 6.04
CA VAL A 18 -6.92 12.10 5.62
C VAL A 18 -6.25 12.88 6.75
N VAL A 19 -6.74 12.75 7.99
CA VAL A 19 -6.18 13.45 9.16
C VAL A 19 -4.75 13.00 9.45
N VAL A 20 -4.45 11.70 9.39
CA VAL A 20 -3.10 11.18 9.63
C VAL A 20 -2.12 11.69 8.58
N GLU A 21 -2.49 11.63 7.30
CA GLU A 21 -1.60 12.02 6.21
C GLU A 21 -1.39 13.54 6.12
N LEU A 22 -2.47 14.32 6.15
CA LEU A 22 -2.37 15.79 6.17
C LEU A 22 -1.77 16.28 7.48
N GLY A 23 -2.02 15.60 8.60
CA GLY A 23 -1.38 15.86 9.88
C GLY A 23 0.13 15.73 9.81
N ALA A 24 0.64 14.68 9.15
CA ALA A 24 2.07 14.52 8.91
C ALA A 24 2.65 15.66 8.06
N TYR A 25 1.94 16.08 7.01
CA TYR A 25 2.33 17.24 6.20
C TYR A 25 2.39 18.52 7.04
N ILE A 26 1.31 18.83 7.78
CA ILE A 26 1.18 20.04 8.59
C ILE A 26 2.23 20.06 9.70
N ALA A 27 2.42 18.94 10.42
CA ALA A 27 3.44 18.81 11.45
C ALA A 27 4.85 19.05 10.89
N GLY A 28 5.16 18.50 9.70
CA GLY A 28 6.41 18.77 9.00
C GLY A 28 6.59 20.26 8.68
N ARG A 29 5.54 20.92 8.17
CA ARG A 29 5.58 22.37 7.87
C ARG A 29 5.73 23.23 9.12
N ALA A 30 5.02 22.89 10.20
CA ALA A 30 5.11 23.56 11.49
C ALA A 30 6.51 23.39 12.13
N GLY A 31 7.14 22.23 11.92
CA GLY A 31 8.52 21.95 12.33
C GLY A 31 9.60 22.58 11.43
N GLY A 32 9.23 23.44 10.48
CA GLY A 32 10.17 24.14 9.60
C GLY A 32 10.68 23.33 8.41
N ALA A 33 10.14 22.12 8.15
CA ALA A 33 10.52 21.35 6.97
C ALA A 33 10.12 22.10 5.69
N SER A 34 10.98 22.02 4.67
CA SER A 34 10.65 22.52 3.34
C SER A 34 9.37 21.86 2.82
N GLN A 35 8.65 22.53 1.92
CA GLN A 35 7.44 21.98 1.34
C GLN A 35 7.67 20.61 0.67
N ARG A 36 8.83 20.43 0.02
CA ARG A 36 9.28 19.16 -0.53
C ARG A 36 9.37 18.08 0.55
N ASN A 37 10.06 18.36 1.66
CA ASN A 37 10.29 17.38 2.72
C ASN A 37 9.00 17.03 3.46
N ALA A 38 8.13 18.00 3.70
CA ALA A 38 6.80 17.76 4.26
C ALA A 38 5.92 16.89 3.32
N THR A 39 6.01 17.11 2.00
CA THR A 39 5.32 16.27 1.01
C THR A 39 5.85 14.84 1.03
N LEU A 40 7.17 14.66 1.07
CA LEU A 40 7.79 13.34 1.16
C LEU A 40 7.41 12.60 2.45
N ALA A 41 7.37 13.31 3.58
CA ALA A 41 6.94 12.76 4.86
C ALA A 41 5.47 12.28 4.80
N MET A 42 4.57 13.08 4.24
CA MET A 42 3.17 12.70 4.04
C MET A 42 3.03 11.50 3.11
N LEU A 43 3.78 11.43 2.01
CA LEU A 43 3.78 10.28 1.10
C LEU A 43 4.31 9.00 1.77
N ALA A 44 5.33 9.12 2.62
CA ALA A 44 5.85 8.00 3.41
C ALA A 44 4.80 7.51 4.41
N VAL A 45 4.16 8.44 5.12
CA VAL A 45 3.06 8.15 6.04
C VAL A 45 1.88 7.52 5.32
N ALA A 46 1.50 7.98 4.13
CA ALA A 46 0.44 7.38 3.33
C ALA A 46 0.75 5.92 2.97
N ALA A 47 1.97 5.62 2.51
CA ALA A 47 2.38 4.26 2.20
C ALA A 47 2.37 3.34 3.43
N LEU A 48 2.88 3.83 4.56
CA LEU A 48 2.88 3.12 5.85
C LEU A 48 1.45 2.89 6.35
N TRP A 49 0.62 3.93 6.33
CA TRP A 49 -0.74 3.90 6.82
C TRP A 49 -1.61 2.95 6.00
N VAL A 50 -1.53 2.99 4.67
CA VAL A 50 -2.23 2.04 3.79
C VAL A 50 -1.77 0.60 4.05
N ALA A 51 -0.47 0.37 4.23
CA ALA A 51 0.07 -0.97 4.52
C ALA A 51 -0.42 -1.55 5.87
N LEU A 52 -0.74 -0.69 6.83
CA LEU A 52 -1.19 -1.07 8.18
C LEU A 52 -2.73 -1.12 8.29
N ALA A 53 -3.41 -0.05 7.89
CA ALA A 53 -4.84 0.12 8.13
C ALA A 53 -5.70 -0.69 7.16
N ALA A 54 -5.35 -0.76 5.87
CA ALA A 54 -6.14 -1.48 4.87
C ALA A 54 -6.36 -2.96 5.21
N PRO A 55 -5.33 -3.78 5.55
CA PRO A 55 -5.54 -5.18 5.90
C PRO A 55 -6.35 -5.36 7.20
N VAL A 56 -6.12 -4.52 8.21
CA VAL A 56 -6.84 -4.57 9.49
C VAL A 56 -8.32 -4.28 9.29
N LEU A 57 -8.67 -3.26 8.52
CA LEU A 57 -10.05 -2.91 8.23
C LEU A 57 -10.73 -3.96 7.34
N ALA A 58 -10.00 -4.53 6.37
CA ALA A 58 -10.48 -5.61 5.52
C ALA A 58 -10.81 -6.89 6.32
N ALA A 59 -10.06 -7.18 7.38
CA ALA A 59 -10.29 -8.35 8.23
C ALA A 59 -11.66 -8.32 8.92
N GLY A 60 -12.16 -7.13 9.28
CA GLY A 60 -13.48 -6.93 9.87
C GLY A 60 -14.67 -7.02 8.90
N GLY A 61 -14.43 -7.20 7.60
CA GLY A 61 -15.49 -7.30 6.59
C GLY A 61 -16.19 -8.66 6.60
N ARG A 62 -17.53 -8.68 6.61
CA ARG A 62 -18.32 -9.92 6.59
C ARG A 62 -18.33 -10.61 5.22
N GLY A 63 -18.22 -9.83 4.14
CA GLY A 63 -18.18 -10.31 2.76
C GLY A 63 -17.04 -9.68 1.96
N TRP A 64 -16.87 -10.13 0.71
CA TRP A 64 -15.82 -9.59 -0.17
C TRP A 64 -15.99 -8.09 -0.43
N PHE A 65 -17.21 -7.66 -0.79
CA PHE A 65 -17.52 -6.26 -1.03
C PHE A 65 -17.34 -5.39 0.21
N ASP A 66 -17.80 -5.85 1.38
CA ASP A 66 -17.64 -5.15 2.66
C ASP A 66 -16.15 -5.00 3.04
N ALA A 67 -15.35 -6.05 2.85
CA ALA A 67 -13.90 -5.98 3.06
C ALA A 67 -13.20 -5.04 2.06
N LEU A 68 -13.64 -5.04 0.80
CA LEU A 68 -13.12 -4.12 -0.22
C LEU A 68 -13.45 -2.67 0.12
N CYS A 69 -14.68 -2.35 0.52
CA CYS A 69 -15.03 -1.00 0.96
C CYS A 69 -14.23 -0.58 2.20
N ARG A 70 -14.08 -1.48 3.19
CA ARG A 70 -13.35 -1.19 4.44
C ARG A 70 -11.84 -1.01 4.24
N GLY A 71 -11.20 -1.84 3.41
CA GLY A 71 -9.77 -1.70 3.12
C GLY A 71 -9.48 -0.63 2.08
N GLY A 72 -10.33 -0.52 1.04
CA GLY A 72 -10.20 0.43 -0.05
C GLY A 72 -10.41 1.89 0.36
N ILE A 73 -11.26 2.15 1.36
CA ILE A 73 -11.48 3.52 1.84
C ILE A 73 -10.20 4.19 2.36
N VAL A 74 -9.21 3.40 2.79
CA VAL A 74 -7.90 3.94 3.20
C VAL A 74 -7.18 4.53 1.99
N ALA A 75 -7.13 3.80 0.86
CA ALA A 75 -6.54 4.32 -0.37
C ALA A 75 -7.32 5.52 -0.94
N ASP A 76 -8.65 5.51 -0.84
CA ASP A 76 -9.48 6.65 -1.26
C ASP A 76 -9.28 7.87 -0.35
N GLY A 77 -9.14 7.65 0.97
CA GLY A 77 -8.73 8.68 1.92
C GLY A 77 -7.37 9.28 1.56
N SER A 78 -6.39 8.45 1.20
CA SER A 78 -5.11 8.92 0.67
C SER A 78 -5.28 9.69 -0.64
N GLY A 79 -6.20 9.26 -1.52
CA GLY A 79 -6.58 9.97 -2.73
C GLY A 79 -7.09 11.38 -2.45
N VAL A 80 -7.91 11.56 -1.43
CA VAL A 80 -8.37 12.88 -0.97
C VAL A 80 -7.20 13.73 -0.46
N ALA A 81 -6.32 13.17 0.37
CA ALA A 81 -5.15 13.89 0.87
C ALA A 81 -4.19 14.30 -0.27
N LEU A 82 -4.01 13.44 -1.27
CA LEU A 82 -3.25 13.74 -2.49
C LEU A 82 -3.93 14.83 -3.34
N ALA A 83 -5.26 14.84 -3.42
CA ALA A 83 -6.01 15.90 -4.10
C ALA A 83 -5.83 17.25 -3.41
N VAL A 84 -5.82 17.28 -2.07
CA VAL A 84 -5.51 18.49 -1.29
C VAL A 84 -4.09 18.99 -1.61
N LEU A 85 -3.09 18.10 -1.65
CA LEU A 85 -1.72 18.49 -2.01
C LEU A 85 -1.59 18.97 -3.46
N TRP A 86 -2.40 18.45 -4.38
CA TRP A 86 -2.44 18.91 -5.76
C TRP A 86 -3.08 20.29 -5.89
N LEU A 87 -4.15 20.56 -5.14
CA LEU A 87 -4.84 21.85 -5.13
C LEU A 87 -4.07 22.93 -4.36
N ALA A 88 -3.26 22.54 -3.38
CA ALA A 88 -2.40 23.45 -2.64
C ALA A 88 -1.28 23.99 -3.55
N PRO A 89 -0.84 25.27 -3.38
CA PRO A 89 0.32 25.80 -4.10
C PRO A 89 1.54 24.96 -3.72
N GLY A 90 2.05 24.11 -4.61
CA GLY A 90 3.08 23.14 -4.26
C GLY A 90 3.61 22.30 -5.41
N PRO A 91 4.55 21.38 -5.11
CA PRO A 91 5.23 20.61 -6.14
C PRO A 91 4.36 19.51 -6.76
N MET A 92 3.26 19.09 -6.11
CA MET A 92 2.48 17.94 -6.54
C MET A 92 1.58 18.26 -7.75
N THR A 93 1.92 17.72 -8.92
CA THR A 93 1.03 17.76 -10.10
C THR A 93 -0.07 16.71 -10.01
N LEU A 94 -1.22 16.94 -10.67
CA LEU A 94 -2.31 15.95 -10.79
C LEU A 94 -1.82 14.58 -11.25
N TRP A 95 -0.92 14.55 -12.24
CA TRP A 95 -0.45 13.27 -12.78
C TRP A 95 0.49 12.53 -11.82
N ALA A 96 1.19 13.24 -10.94
CA ALA A 96 1.95 12.58 -9.87
C ALA A 96 1.00 12.01 -8.81
N ALA A 97 0.00 12.80 -8.38
CA ALA A 97 -1.03 12.36 -7.43
C ALA A 97 -1.77 11.10 -7.90
N LEU A 98 -2.23 11.06 -9.15
CA LEU A 98 -2.90 9.91 -9.73
C LEU A 98 -2.01 8.64 -9.78
N LYS A 99 -0.72 8.78 -10.12
CA LYS A 99 0.21 7.64 -10.09
C LYS A 99 0.39 7.09 -8.67
N VAL A 100 0.55 7.97 -7.69
CA VAL A 100 0.66 7.58 -6.27
C VAL A 100 -0.63 6.88 -5.82
N TYR A 101 -1.80 7.45 -6.16
CA TYR A 101 -3.09 6.83 -5.88
C TYR A 101 -3.18 5.42 -6.47
N CYS A 102 -2.81 5.21 -7.74
CA CYS A 102 -2.81 3.87 -8.33
C CYS A 102 -1.93 2.87 -7.58
N ILE A 103 -0.78 3.30 -7.05
CA ILE A 103 0.11 2.44 -6.25
C ILE A 103 -0.56 2.09 -4.91
N LEU A 104 -1.12 3.07 -4.21
CA LEU A 104 -1.79 2.87 -2.92
C LEU A 104 -3.06 2.03 -3.06
N ALA A 105 -3.86 2.26 -4.10
CA ALA A 105 -5.06 1.48 -4.42
C ALA A 105 -4.71 0.02 -4.75
N ALA A 106 -3.65 -0.23 -5.52
CA ALA A 106 -3.16 -1.58 -5.77
C ALA A 106 -2.70 -2.27 -4.48
N LEU A 107 -1.95 -1.57 -3.62
CA LEU A 107 -1.51 -2.07 -2.33
C LEU A 107 -2.69 -2.43 -1.41
N ALA A 108 -3.68 -1.54 -1.29
CA ALA A 108 -4.89 -1.79 -0.50
C ALA A 108 -5.70 -2.97 -1.06
N THR A 109 -5.85 -3.07 -2.38
CA THR A 109 -6.57 -4.17 -3.04
C THR A 109 -5.86 -5.51 -2.80
N ALA A 110 -4.53 -5.54 -2.88
CA ALA A 110 -3.74 -6.72 -2.55
C ALA A 110 -3.91 -7.13 -1.08
N ALA A 111 -3.86 -6.16 -0.17
CA ALA A 111 -4.09 -6.39 1.25
C ALA A 111 -5.47 -7.03 1.50
N VAL A 112 -6.53 -6.48 0.90
CA VAL A 112 -7.88 -7.04 0.97
C VAL A 112 -7.87 -8.49 0.45
N ALA A 113 -7.35 -8.72 -0.75
CA ALA A 113 -7.38 -10.04 -1.37
C ALA A 113 -6.65 -11.11 -0.52
N VAL A 114 -5.47 -10.75 0.00
CA VAL A 114 -4.66 -11.61 0.87
C VAL A 114 -5.41 -11.94 2.16
N VAL A 115 -5.93 -10.91 2.85
CA VAL A 115 -6.70 -11.10 4.10
C VAL A 115 -7.92 -11.98 3.89
N ARG A 116 -8.59 -11.86 2.75
CA ARG A 116 -9.76 -12.68 2.40
C ARG A 116 -9.44 -14.14 2.12
N ALA A 117 -8.17 -14.53 2.01
CA ALA A 117 -7.79 -15.94 2.02
C ALA A 117 -8.04 -16.62 3.39
N GLY A 118 -8.16 -15.83 4.45
CA GLY A 118 -8.52 -16.28 5.80
C GLY A 118 -9.98 -16.71 5.91
N ARG A 119 -10.20 -17.97 6.32
CA ARG A 119 -11.54 -18.56 6.45
C ARG A 119 -12.28 -18.11 7.71
N SER A 120 -11.58 -18.04 8.83
CA SER A 120 -12.10 -17.57 10.12
C SER A 120 -11.70 -16.12 10.40
N ASP A 121 -12.39 -15.47 11.33
CA ASP A 121 -12.07 -14.10 11.74
C ASP A 121 -10.66 -14.01 12.34
N ALA A 122 -10.27 -14.98 13.19
CA ALA A 122 -8.91 -15.09 13.72
C ALA A 122 -7.87 -15.27 12.59
N GLY A 123 -8.18 -16.09 11.58
CA GLY A 123 -7.29 -16.29 10.43
C GLY A 123 -7.11 -15.03 9.58
N ARG A 124 -8.17 -14.24 9.40
CA ARG A 124 -8.09 -12.94 8.70
C ARG A 124 -7.22 -11.95 9.47
N CYS A 125 -7.35 -11.88 10.79
CA CYS A 125 -6.50 -11.04 11.63
C CYS A 125 -5.03 -11.48 11.57
N ALA A 126 -4.75 -12.78 11.66
CA ALA A 126 -3.39 -13.31 11.56
C ALA A 126 -2.75 -12.98 10.20
N ILE A 127 -3.50 -13.14 9.10
CA ILE A 127 -3.05 -12.78 7.76
C ILE A 127 -2.85 -11.27 7.62
N ALA A 128 -3.73 -10.45 8.20
CA ALA A 128 -3.57 -8.99 8.19
C ALA A 128 -2.26 -8.56 8.86
N ILE A 129 -1.96 -9.11 10.04
CA ILE A 129 -0.69 -8.87 10.76
C ILE A 129 0.51 -9.35 9.93
N ALA A 130 0.44 -10.54 9.34
CA ALA A 130 1.51 -11.07 8.51
C ALA A 130 1.77 -10.20 7.27
N TRP A 131 0.71 -9.80 6.56
CA TRP A 131 0.79 -8.92 5.40
C TRP A 131 1.40 -7.57 5.76
N SER A 132 0.89 -6.93 6.81
CA SER A 132 1.45 -5.66 7.32
C SER A 132 2.92 -5.80 7.67
N THR A 133 3.33 -6.86 8.38
CA THR A 133 4.73 -7.12 8.72
C THR A 133 5.61 -7.25 7.47
N VAL A 134 5.17 -8.00 6.45
CA VAL A 134 5.91 -8.19 5.20
C VAL A 134 6.06 -6.88 4.44
N VAL A 135 4.99 -6.11 4.28
CA VAL A 135 5.04 -4.82 3.57
C VAL A 135 5.88 -3.80 4.35
N MET A 136 5.78 -3.77 5.68
CA MET A 136 6.61 -2.93 6.54
C MET A 136 8.10 -3.30 6.43
N ALA A 137 8.43 -4.59 6.41
CA ALA A 137 9.80 -5.04 6.15
C ALA A 137 10.28 -4.58 4.76
N ALA A 138 9.43 -4.65 3.73
CA ALA A 138 9.77 -4.16 2.39
C ALA A 138 9.98 -2.63 2.37
N LEU A 139 9.14 -1.85 3.05
CA LEU A 139 9.28 -0.40 3.21
C LEU A 139 10.57 -0.03 3.95
N ALA A 140 10.90 -0.78 5.00
CA ALA A 140 12.12 -0.62 5.81
C ALA A 140 13.38 -1.25 5.18
N ALA A 141 13.27 -1.86 3.99
CA ALA A 141 14.40 -2.50 3.29
C ALA A 141 15.69 -1.68 3.25
N PRO A 142 15.67 -0.34 3.03
CA PRO A 142 16.89 0.46 3.03
C PRO A 142 17.70 0.37 4.33
N PHE A 143 17.05 0.11 5.47
CA PHE A 143 17.70 0.12 6.78
C PHE A 143 18.34 -1.24 7.13
N TRP A 144 17.63 -2.35 6.89
CA TRP A 144 18.11 -3.68 7.30
C TRP A 144 18.84 -4.46 6.21
N SER A 145 18.64 -4.14 4.93
CA SER A 145 19.22 -4.93 3.82
C SER A 145 20.73 -4.76 3.65
N ASN A 146 21.35 -3.80 4.33
CA ASN A 146 22.78 -3.50 4.21
C ASN A 146 23.67 -4.70 4.55
N GLY A 147 23.35 -5.44 5.61
CA GLY A 147 24.10 -6.65 6.00
C GLY A 147 23.93 -7.80 5.00
N LEU A 148 22.71 -7.98 4.48
CA LEU A 148 22.40 -8.99 3.46
C LEU A 148 23.10 -8.70 2.13
N ILE A 149 23.12 -7.44 1.69
CA ILE A 149 23.78 -7.05 0.45
C ILE A 149 25.30 -7.21 0.56
N ALA A 150 25.86 -6.93 1.75
CA ALA A 150 27.28 -7.09 2.02
C ALA A 150 27.75 -8.56 1.96
N SER A 151 26.92 -9.51 2.39
CA SER A 151 27.28 -10.94 2.39
C SER A 151 27.16 -11.60 1.02
N LEU A 152 26.40 -11.01 0.08
CA LEU A 152 26.30 -11.50 -1.30
C LEU A 152 27.43 -10.96 -2.16
N GLN A 153 27.83 -11.65 -3.24
CA GLN A 153 28.79 -11.16 -4.23
C GLN A 153 28.27 -11.32 -5.66
N GLY A 154 28.86 -10.61 -6.63
CA GLY A 154 28.58 -10.79 -8.06
C GLY A 154 27.11 -10.59 -8.48
N ARG A 155 26.61 -11.52 -9.32
CA ARG A 155 25.24 -11.49 -9.87
C ARG A 155 24.13 -11.59 -8.79
N PRO A 156 24.24 -12.47 -7.77
CA PRO A 156 23.28 -12.52 -6.66
C PRO A 156 23.09 -11.18 -5.95
N ARG A 157 24.17 -10.44 -5.67
CA ARG A 157 24.09 -9.11 -5.02
C ARG A 157 23.25 -8.14 -5.86
N ARG A 158 23.50 -8.08 -7.17
CA ARG A 158 22.76 -7.21 -8.10
C ARG A 158 21.28 -7.57 -8.17
N LEU A 159 20.96 -8.87 -8.19
CA LEU A 159 19.58 -9.35 -8.19
C LEU A 159 18.86 -9.01 -6.88
N ALA A 160 19.51 -9.21 -5.73
CA ALA A 160 18.94 -8.87 -4.42
C ALA A 160 18.63 -7.37 -4.33
N VAL A 161 19.57 -6.50 -4.71
CA VAL A 161 19.36 -5.05 -4.77
C VAL A 161 18.19 -4.71 -5.69
N ALA A 162 18.14 -5.26 -6.90
CA ALA A 162 17.06 -5.01 -7.84
C ALA A 162 15.68 -5.41 -7.28
N TRP A 163 15.59 -6.54 -6.60
CA TRP A 163 14.35 -6.98 -5.97
C TRP A 163 13.94 -6.12 -4.79
N LEU A 164 14.86 -5.79 -3.88
CA LEU A 164 14.59 -4.94 -2.72
C LEU A 164 14.04 -3.56 -3.12
N VAL A 165 14.56 -2.98 -4.21
CA VAL A 165 14.05 -1.70 -4.71
C VAL A 165 12.70 -1.87 -5.40
N ARG A 166 12.46 -2.97 -6.15
CA ARG A 166 11.20 -3.20 -6.88
C ARG A 166 10.01 -3.54 -5.97
N VAL A 167 10.24 -4.30 -4.89
CA VAL A 167 9.18 -4.73 -3.97
C VAL A 167 8.77 -3.63 -2.98
N ASN A 168 9.59 -2.60 -2.80
CA ASN A 168 9.29 -1.49 -1.91
C ASN A 168 8.32 -0.51 -2.61
N PRO A 169 7.06 -0.38 -2.16
CA PRO A 169 6.08 0.51 -2.79
C PRO A 169 6.52 1.98 -2.78
N PHE A 170 7.29 2.39 -1.78
CA PHE A 170 7.73 3.78 -1.67
C PHE A 170 8.69 4.14 -2.81
N GLN A 171 9.53 3.22 -3.28
CA GLN A 171 10.38 3.43 -4.47
C GLN A 171 9.57 3.75 -5.73
N SER A 172 8.41 3.12 -5.89
CA SER A 172 7.48 3.43 -6.98
C SER A 172 6.80 4.80 -6.81
N ILE A 173 6.45 5.17 -5.58
CA ILE A 173 5.89 6.50 -5.24
C ILE A 173 6.89 7.60 -5.58
N LEU A 174 8.15 7.41 -5.23
CA LEU A 174 9.21 8.39 -5.49
C LEU A 174 9.49 8.52 -6.99
N ALA A 175 9.49 7.40 -7.72
CA ALA A 175 9.57 7.41 -9.17
C ALA A 175 8.38 8.17 -9.80
N ALA A 176 7.18 8.10 -9.20
CA ALA A 176 6.01 8.84 -9.65
C ALA A 176 6.14 10.36 -9.47
N THR A 177 6.85 10.80 -8.42
CA THR A 177 6.99 12.20 -8.02
C THR A 177 8.36 12.82 -8.35
N ARG A 178 9.25 12.08 -9.02
CA ARG A 178 10.67 12.44 -9.23
C ARG A 178 10.85 13.81 -9.88
N ARG A 179 10.07 14.13 -10.92
CA ARG A 179 10.19 15.39 -11.68
C ARG A 179 9.75 16.61 -10.87
N GLN A 180 8.79 16.40 -9.98
CA GLN A 180 8.11 17.42 -9.20
C GLN A 180 8.85 17.77 -7.93
N LEU A 181 9.30 16.75 -7.21
CA LEU A 181 9.95 16.92 -5.92
C LEU A 181 11.46 17.12 -6.06
N ALA A 182 12.01 17.12 -7.30
CA ALA A 182 13.44 16.93 -7.57
C ALA A 182 14.03 15.79 -6.70
N CYS A 183 13.16 14.83 -6.36
CA CYS A 183 13.45 13.74 -5.46
C CYS A 183 13.99 12.63 -6.32
N VAL A 184 15.20 12.84 -6.81
CA VAL A 184 15.96 11.73 -7.31
C VAL A 184 16.55 11.10 -6.07
N TRP A 185 15.91 10.08 -5.53
CA TRP A 185 16.49 9.33 -4.42
C TRP A 185 17.90 8.83 -4.83
N ASN A 186 18.13 8.56 -6.12
CA ASN A 186 19.46 8.29 -6.70
C ASN A 186 20.42 9.50 -6.80
N GLU A 187 19.97 10.77 -6.69
CA GLU A 187 20.83 11.99 -6.77
C GLU A 187 20.75 12.86 -5.50
N GLU A 188 19.97 12.49 -4.48
CA GLU A 188 20.12 13.00 -3.12
C GLU A 188 21.00 11.98 -2.37
N PRO A 189 22.34 12.05 -2.52
CA PRO A 189 23.27 11.02 -2.08
C PRO A 189 23.25 10.79 -0.58
N VAL A 190 22.50 11.54 0.21
CA VAL A 190 22.50 11.43 1.68
C VAL A 190 21.95 10.08 2.13
N MET A 191 20.78 9.64 1.66
CA MET A 191 20.20 8.35 2.09
C MET A 191 20.93 7.15 1.47
N TYR A 192 21.36 7.24 0.20
CA TYR A 192 22.16 6.18 -0.43
C TYR A 192 23.63 6.16 0.00
N ARG A 193 24.19 7.23 0.58
CA ARG A 193 25.48 7.18 1.30
C ARG A 193 25.33 6.58 2.69
N LEU A 194 24.16 6.75 3.33
CA LEU A 194 23.86 6.12 4.62
C LEU A 194 23.52 4.63 4.48
N THR A 195 23.19 4.15 3.27
CA THR A 195 22.88 2.74 3.02
C THR A 195 23.85 2.14 1.98
N ARG A 196 24.44 1.00 2.27
CA ARG A 196 25.34 0.26 1.36
C ARG A 196 24.75 -0.03 -0.02
N VAL A 197 23.43 0.04 -0.17
CA VAL A 197 22.73 -0.09 -1.45
C VAL A 197 23.24 0.91 -2.52
N GLY A 198 23.70 2.10 -2.11
CA GLY A 198 24.13 3.16 -3.03
C GLY A 198 25.59 3.03 -3.49
N GLU A 199 26.39 2.24 -2.78
CA GLU A 199 27.81 2.02 -3.08
C GLU A 199 28.03 1.03 -4.23
N TYR A 200 27.09 0.09 -4.45
CA TYR A 200 27.34 -1.09 -5.28
C TYR A 200 26.63 -1.11 -6.63
N VAL A 201 25.61 -0.27 -6.85
CA VAL A 201 24.86 -0.22 -8.11
C VAL A 201 24.39 1.23 -8.32
N GLN A 202 24.55 1.79 -9.53
CA GLN A 202 23.68 2.90 -9.96
C GLN A 202 22.24 2.39 -9.84
N GLY A 203 21.53 2.81 -8.80
CA GLY A 203 20.28 2.19 -8.37
C GLY A 203 19.36 1.92 -9.57
N PRO A 204 18.91 0.67 -9.79
CA PRO A 204 18.13 0.33 -10.99
C PRO A 204 16.92 1.25 -11.06
N SER A 205 16.66 1.83 -12.24
CA SER A 205 15.52 2.72 -12.42
C SER A 205 14.22 1.94 -12.23
N VAL A 206 13.54 2.17 -11.11
CA VAL A 206 12.21 1.62 -10.88
C VAL A 206 11.20 2.48 -11.61
N ARG A 207 10.37 1.82 -12.43
CA ARG A 207 9.25 2.48 -13.09
C ARG A 207 8.14 2.67 -12.05
N TRP A 208 7.45 3.81 -12.09
CA TRP A 208 6.42 4.14 -11.10
C TRP A 208 5.32 3.07 -10.98
N TYR A 209 5.02 2.33 -12.04
CA TYR A 209 3.97 1.32 -12.06
C TYR A 209 4.43 -0.05 -11.53
N THR A 210 5.71 -0.24 -11.20
CA THR A 210 6.23 -1.56 -10.82
C THR A 210 5.54 -2.11 -9.57
N ALA A 211 5.43 -1.33 -8.49
CA ALA A 211 4.72 -1.77 -7.29
C ALA A 211 3.23 -2.02 -7.57
N ALA A 212 2.58 -1.13 -8.33
CA ALA A 212 1.16 -1.28 -8.67
C ALA A 212 0.89 -2.61 -9.41
N VAL A 213 1.73 -2.95 -10.40
CA VAL A 213 1.62 -4.23 -11.12
C VAL A 213 1.90 -5.42 -10.20
N LEU A 214 2.92 -5.37 -9.36
CA LEU A 214 3.22 -6.46 -8.42
C LEU A 214 2.06 -6.72 -7.46
N PHE A 215 1.51 -5.67 -6.85
CA PHE A 215 0.37 -5.80 -5.94
C PHE A 215 -0.91 -6.21 -6.67
N ALA A 216 -1.14 -5.76 -7.91
CA ALA A 216 -2.24 -6.25 -8.74
C ALA A 216 -2.12 -7.75 -9.06
N ILE A 217 -0.91 -8.24 -9.35
CA ILE A 217 -0.65 -9.68 -9.55
C ILE A 217 -0.95 -10.46 -8.27
N VAL A 218 -0.46 -9.99 -7.11
CA VAL A 218 -0.77 -10.60 -5.81
C VAL A 218 -2.28 -10.64 -5.58
N ALA A 219 -2.99 -9.53 -5.80
CA ALA A 219 -4.43 -9.46 -5.67
C ALA A 219 -5.14 -10.48 -6.58
N GLY A 220 -4.72 -10.59 -7.84
CA GLY A 220 -5.26 -11.54 -8.81
C GLY A 220 -5.05 -13.00 -8.39
N ILE A 221 -3.85 -13.36 -7.90
CA ILE A 221 -3.55 -14.71 -7.41
C ILE A 221 -4.49 -15.07 -6.23
N PHE A 222 -4.59 -14.20 -5.23
CA PHE A 222 -5.40 -14.48 -4.05
C PHE A 222 -6.90 -14.45 -4.33
N LEU A 223 -7.37 -13.60 -5.25
CA LEU A 223 -8.74 -13.63 -5.74
C LEU A 223 -9.03 -14.96 -6.45
N GLY A 224 -8.15 -15.43 -7.33
CA GLY A 224 -8.27 -16.72 -8.01
C GLY A 224 -8.33 -17.89 -7.04
N VAL A 225 -7.44 -17.93 -6.04
CA VAL A 225 -7.46 -18.93 -4.96
C VAL A 225 -8.77 -18.87 -4.18
N GLY A 226 -9.31 -17.68 -3.93
CA GLY A 226 -10.60 -17.50 -3.26
C GLY A 226 -11.78 -18.04 -4.06
N LEU A 227 -11.77 -17.86 -5.39
CA LEU A 227 -12.81 -18.38 -6.28
C LEU A 227 -12.78 -19.91 -6.37
N LEU A 228 -11.60 -20.51 -6.49
CA LEU A 228 -11.41 -21.96 -6.54
C LEU A 228 -11.82 -22.68 -5.23
N ARG A 229 -11.82 -21.97 -4.11
CA ARG A 229 -12.16 -22.52 -2.79
C ARG A 229 -13.64 -22.42 -2.44
N ARG A 230 -14.50 -21.84 -3.29
CA ARG A 230 -15.94 -21.82 -3.03
C ARG A 230 -16.47 -23.24 -3.13
N PRO A 231 -17.09 -23.81 -2.07
CA PRO A 231 -17.75 -25.10 -2.20
C PRO A 231 -18.77 -24.98 -3.33
N ALA A 232 -18.80 -25.97 -4.22
CA ALA A 232 -19.88 -26.08 -5.20
C ALA A 232 -21.17 -25.94 -4.41
N ARG A 233 -22.02 -24.97 -4.78
CA ARG A 233 -23.36 -24.87 -4.18
C ARG A 233 -24.00 -26.23 -4.39
N GLU A 234 -24.16 -26.98 -3.31
CA GLU A 234 -24.99 -28.19 -3.37
C GLU A 234 -26.34 -27.74 -3.93
N PRO A 235 -26.84 -28.39 -4.98
CA PRO A 235 -28.15 -28.07 -5.51
C PRO A 235 -29.13 -28.15 -4.33
N SER A 236 -29.87 -27.06 -4.10
CA SER A 236 -30.87 -27.01 -3.05
C SER A 236 -31.72 -28.27 -3.19
N PRO A 237 -31.85 -29.11 -2.14
CA PRO A 237 -32.67 -30.30 -2.23
C PRO A 237 -34.02 -29.88 -2.77
N ALA A 238 -34.46 -30.55 -3.84
CA ALA A 238 -35.74 -30.26 -4.48
C ALA A 238 -36.78 -30.13 -3.37
N GLY A 239 -37.49 -29.00 -3.35
CA GLY A 239 -38.53 -28.78 -2.36
C GLY A 239 -39.49 -29.97 -2.36
N PRO A 240 -40.06 -30.34 -1.19
CA PRO A 240 -41.01 -31.44 -1.13
C PRO A 240 -42.09 -31.22 -2.21
N PRO A 241 -42.53 -32.29 -2.89
CA PRO A 241 -43.54 -32.18 -3.94
C PRO A 241 -44.76 -31.44 -3.38
N GLU A 242 -45.20 -30.41 -4.10
CA GLU A 242 -46.45 -29.72 -3.78
C GLU A 242 -47.57 -30.77 -3.75
N SER A 243 -48.15 -30.96 -2.56
CA SER A 243 -49.28 -31.86 -2.38
C SER A 243 -50.49 -31.34 -3.17
N PRO A 244 -51.14 -32.19 -4.00
CA PRO A 244 -52.30 -31.82 -4.80
C PRO A 244 -53.53 -31.46 -3.96
#